data_AF-A0A3G7TMA7-F1
#
_entry.id   AF-A0A3G7TMA7-F1
#
_cell.length_a   1.000
_cell.length_b   1.000
_cell.length_c   1.000
_cell.angle_alpha   90.00
_cell.angle_beta   90.00
_cell.angle_gamma   90.00
#
_symmetry.space_group_name_H-M   'P 1'
#
loop_
_entity.id
_entity.type
_entity.pdbx_description
1 polymer ?
#
loop_
_entity_poly.entity_id
_entity_poly.type
_entity_poly.pdbx_seq_one_letter_code
_entity_poly.pdbx_strand_id
1 'polypeptide(L)'
;MPTLQSLRLPTPTNWQDFETIVRDAQAQRWGSVTLQKNGRPGQAQHGVDIYGPDNIGRPVGLQCKCYKEQLQLKDITAEVTNAEAFVGRLTTLFIATTTEYDALLQQQVRMLSDSRVAQGKFAVALLYWDDIVASLLLNPEVFKAHYPQLAPPRAAVSNTDRLIGALEIGYQGGELWESVKLIHGEFGFMVNQDPDELTMIIRTLERRTQQLFSPEDAELILESLAQVREGCLSPKRDSSDWDPVQFHAKRASARFNKAGSLLSNEEARMLEMGLRLGRIYHDCEDLPPLETRKRIKDQLRVMLGHESATAIDDFFTAAETLSSGYRWAMRIYTLVSSETRYRL
;
A
#
# COMPACT_ATOMS: atom_id res chain seq x y z
N MET A 1 12.19 6.39 -20.34
CA MET A 1 11.89 4.98 -19.99
C MET A 1 10.50 4.65 -20.52
N PRO A 2 10.27 3.45 -21.08
CA PRO A 2 8.91 3.02 -21.41
C PRO A 2 8.07 2.95 -20.13
N THR A 3 6.90 3.57 -20.13
CA THR A 3 5.91 3.48 -19.04
C THR A 3 5.07 2.21 -19.20
N LEU A 4 4.32 1.81 -18.16
CA LEU A 4 3.33 0.71 -18.27
C LEU A 4 2.33 0.94 -19.40
N GLN A 5 2.01 2.20 -19.70
CA GLN A 5 1.14 2.58 -20.82
C GLN A 5 1.77 2.34 -22.20
N SER A 6 3.09 2.19 -22.27
CA SER A 6 3.83 1.89 -23.52
C SER A 6 4.18 0.41 -23.68
N LEU A 7 3.84 -0.44 -22.71
CA LEU A 7 4.03 -1.89 -22.78
C LEU A 7 2.80 -2.56 -23.41
N ARG A 8 3.02 -3.41 -24.43
CA ARG A 8 1.97 -4.29 -24.95
C ARG A 8 1.67 -5.40 -23.95
N LEU A 9 0.52 -5.32 -23.28
CA LEU A 9 0.09 -6.37 -22.36
C LEU A 9 -0.37 -7.62 -23.12
N PRO A 10 -0.06 -8.82 -22.62
CA PRO A 10 -0.49 -10.06 -23.25
C PRO A 10 -2.01 -10.20 -23.16
N THR A 11 -2.62 -10.52 -24.30
CA THR A 11 -4.04 -10.86 -24.39
C THR A 11 -4.32 -12.20 -23.70
N PRO A 12 -5.48 -12.38 -23.05
CA PRO A 12 -5.87 -13.67 -22.47
C PRO A 12 -5.97 -14.76 -23.55
N THR A 13 -5.69 -16.00 -23.17
CA THR A 13 -5.72 -17.16 -24.08
C THR A 13 -7.09 -17.82 -24.15
N ASN A 14 -7.94 -17.62 -23.14
CA ASN A 14 -9.31 -18.14 -23.11
C ASN A 14 -10.32 -16.98 -23.05
N TRP A 15 -11.53 -17.26 -23.53
CA TRP A 15 -12.58 -16.26 -23.67
C TRP A 15 -13.23 -15.89 -22.32
N GLN A 16 -13.23 -16.81 -21.34
CA GLN A 16 -13.80 -16.58 -20.01
C GLN A 16 -13.02 -15.52 -19.22
N ASP A 17 -11.70 -15.57 -19.29
CA ASP A 17 -10.80 -14.58 -18.69
C ASP A 17 -10.96 -13.25 -19.40
N PHE A 18 -11.08 -13.25 -20.74
CA PHE A 18 -11.32 -12.04 -21.51
C PHE A 18 -12.61 -11.33 -21.09
N GLU A 19 -13.72 -12.05 -20.95
CA GLU A 19 -14.96 -11.46 -20.43
C GLU A 19 -14.80 -10.88 -19.02
N THR A 20 -14.05 -11.57 -18.15
CA THR A 20 -13.84 -11.11 -16.77
C THR A 20 -13.03 -9.82 -16.77
N ILE A 21 -11.97 -9.76 -17.59
CA ILE A 21 -11.14 -8.58 -17.81
C ILE A 21 -11.98 -7.43 -18.35
N VAL A 22 -12.79 -7.65 -19.40
CA VAL A 22 -13.64 -6.62 -20.00
C VAL A 22 -14.64 -6.08 -18.99
N ARG A 23 -15.30 -6.96 -18.23
CA ARG A 23 -16.23 -6.55 -17.17
C ARG A 23 -15.54 -5.64 -16.17
N ASP A 24 -14.40 -6.06 -15.61
CA ASP A 24 -13.71 -5.28 -14.59
C ASP A 24 -13.20 -3.95 -15.14
N ALA A 25 -12.60 -3.98 -16.32
CA ALA A 25 -12.11 -2.79 -17.00
C ALA A 25 -13.21 -1.73 -17.16
N GLN A 26 -14.38 -2.14 -17.67
CA GLN A 26 -15.49 -1.22 -17.92
C GLN A 26 -16.25 -0.84 -16.66
N ALA A 27 -16.35 -1.74 -15.67
CA ALA A 27 -16.90 -1.39 -14.36
C ALA A 27 -16.11 -0.24 -13.72
N GLN A 28 -14.76 -0.26 -13.83
CA GLN A 28 -13.91 0.83 -13.36
C GLN A 28 -14.11 2.10 -14.20
N ARG A 29 -13.99 2.00 -15.52
CA ARG A 29 -14.05 3.19 -16.39
C ARG A 29 -15.41 3.88 -16.36
N TRP A 30 -16.49 3.11 -16.21
CA TRP A 30 -17.83 3.67 -16.12
C TRP A 30 -18.28 3.96 -14.69
N GLY A 31 -17.53 3.59 -13.67
CA GLY A 31 -18.00 3.68 -12.28
C GLY A 31 -19.28 2.86 -12.04
N SER A 32 -19.45 1.77 -12.80
CA SER A 32 -20.67 0.98 -12.80
C SER A 32 -20.58 -0.15 -11.79
N VAL A 33 -21.28 0.01 -10.66
CA VAL A 33 -21.28 -0.97 -9.55
C VAL A 33 -22.13 -2.21 -9.83
N THR A 34 -22.98 -2.19 -10.86
CA THR A 34 -23.88 -3.29 -11.23
C THR A 34 -23.58 -3.91 -12.60
N LEU A 35 -22.44 -3.57 -13.22
CA LEU A 35 -22.00 -4.21 -14.46
C LEU A 35 -21.59 -5.66 -14.19
N GLN A 36 -22.27 -6.61 -14.81
CA GLN A 36 -22.10 -8.04 -14.50
C GLN A 36 -22.12 -8.90 -15.77
N LYS A 37 -21.51 -10.09 -15.67
CA LYS A 37 -21.65 -11.12 -16.71
C LYS A 37 -23.11 -11.58 -16.79
N ASN A 38 -23.59 -11.77 -18.01
CA ASN A 38 -24.96 -12.13 -18.30
C ASN A 38 -25.07 -13.65 -18.46
N GLY A 39 -25.49 -14.33 -17.39
CA GLY A 39 -25.67 -15.78 -17.38
C GLY A 39 -24.36 -16.58 -17.31
N ARG A 40 -24.48 -17.90 -17.39
CA ARG A 40 -23.35 -18.85 -17.31
C ARG A 40 -22.95 -19.35 -18.71
N PRO A 41 -21.70 -19.81 -18.89
CA PRO A 41 -21.28 -20.53 -20.09
C PRO A 41 -22.29 -21.61 -20.50
N GLY A 42 -22.74 -21.57 -21.76
CA GLY A 42 -23.70 -22.54 -22.32
C GLY A 42 -25.17 -22.13 -22.20
N GLN A 43 -25.51 -21.02 -21.56
CA GLN A 43 -26.85 -20.44 -21.62
C GLN A 43 -27.02 -19.58 -22.88
N ALA A 44 -28.26 -19.41 -23.36
CA ALA A 44 -28.55 -18.47 -24.44
C ALA A 44 -28.38 -17.03 -23.91
N GLN A 45 -27.27 -16.40 -24.27
CA GLN A 45 -26.93 -15.03 -23.85
C GLN A 45 -27.33 -13.97 -24.89
N HIS A 46 -27.90 -14.41 -26.02
CA HIS A 46 -28.41 -13.55 -27.10
C HIS A 46 -27.41 -12.47 -27.54
N GLY A 47 -26.11 -12.81 -27.68
CA GLY A 47 -25.10 -11.86 -28.13
C GLY A 47 -24.80 -10.73 -27.12
N VAL A 48 -25.09 -10.92 -25.83
CA VAL A 48 -24.73 -10.00 -24.74
C VAL A 48 -24.10 -10.79 -23.60
N ASP A 49 -22.77 -10.78 -23.52
CA ASP A 49 -22.00 -11.51 -22.49
C ASP A 49 -21.94 -10.74 -21.16
N ILE A 50 -22.01 -9.41 -21.19
CA ILE A 50 -21.98 -8.53 -20.02
C ILE A 50 -23.09 -7.48 -20.18
N TYR A 51 -23.82 -7.19 -19.11
CA TYR A 51 -24.91 -6.21 -19.12
C TYR A 51 -24.92 -5.37 -17.85
N GLY A 52 -25.23 -4.09 -17.99
CA GLY A 52 -25.36 -3.16 -16.87
C GLY A 52 -25.34 -1.69 -17.31
N PRO A 53 -25.37 -0.74 -16.38
CA PRO A 53 -25.34 0.68 -16.71
C PRO A 53 -23.94 1.15 -17.13
N ASP A 54 -23.88 2.13 -18.04
CA ASP A 54 -22.67 2.92 -18.30
C ASP A 54 -22.50 4.06 -17.27
N ASN A 55 -21.55 4.96 -17.52
CA ASN A 55 -21.20 6.07 -16.61
C ASN A 55 -22.29 7.11 -16.40
N ILE A 56 -23.34 7.10 -17.22
CA ILE A 56 -24.51 7.98 -17.08
C ILE A 56 -25.79 7.19 -16.83
N GLY A 57 -25.67 5.91 -16.47
CA GLY A 57 -26.80 5.05 -16.08
C GLY A 57 -27.58 4.44 -17.25
N ARG A 58 -27.10 4.53 -18.49
CA ARG A 58 -27.79 3.91 -19.65
C ARG A 58 -27.52 2.40 -19.67
N PRO A 59 -28.53 1.57 -19.96
CA PRO A 59 -28.34 0.13 -19.99
C PRO A 59 -27.61 -0.31 -21.27
N VAL A 60 -26.39 -0.80 -21.09
CA VAL A 60 -25.49 -1.22 -22.17
C VAL A 60 -25.16 -2.70 -22.06
N GLY A 61 -24.85 -3.27 -23.21
CA GLY A 61 -24.42 -4.66 -23.36
C GLY A 61 -23.04 -4.71 -23.98
N LEU A 62 -22.25 -5.72 -23.60
CA LEU A 62 -20.96 -5.98 -24.22
C LEU A 62 -20.92 -7.42 -24.74
N GLN A 63 -20.46 -7.57 -25.97
CA GLN A 63 -20.12 -8.86 -26.57
C GLN A 63 -18.60 -8.96 -26.67
N CYS A 64 -18.03 -9.98 -26.04
CA CYS A 64 -16.61 -10.24 -25.96
C CYS A 64 -16.18 -11.18 -27.09
N LYS A 65 -15.17 -10.77 -27.85
CA LYS A 65 -14.57 -11.49 -28.96
C LYS A 65 -13.06 -11.61 -28.81
N CYS A 66 -12.63 -12.71 -28.20
CA CYS A 66 -11.23 -13.08 -28.01
C CYS A 66 -10.68 -13.79 -29.27
N TYR A 67 -10.20 -13.02 -30.25
CA TYR A 67 -9.66 -13.54 -31.51
C TYR A 67 -8.14 -13.36 -31.61
N LYS A 68 -7.50 -14.27 -32.37
CA LYS A 68 -6.15 -14.07 -32.92
C LYS A 68 -6.17 -13.39 -34.29
N GLU A 69 -7.28 -13.51 -35.00
CA GLU A 69 -7.48 -12.94 -36.34
C GLU A 69 -8.23 -11.61 -36.27
N GLN A 70 -8.14 -10.81 -37.34
CA GLN A 70 -8.70 -9.47 -37.40
C GLN A 70 -10.23 -9.53 -37.53
N LEU A 71 -10.92 -8.86 -36.61
CA LEU A 71 -12.38 -8.75 -36.58
C LEU A 71 -12.91 -8.12 -37.87
N GLN A 72 -13.97 -8.68 -38.46
CA GLN A 72 -14.58 -8.16 -39.69
C GLN A 72 -15.99 -7.64 -39.44
N LEU A 73 -16.49 -6.78 -40.34
CA LEU A 73 -17.84 -6.22 -40.25
C LEU A 73 -18.92 -7.31 -40.18
N LYS A 74 -18.74 -8.41 -40.92
CA LYS A 74 -19.68 -9.54 -40.92
C LYS A 74 -19.87 -10.14 -39.52
N ASP A 75 -18.81 -10.20 -38.72
CA ASP A 75 -18.83 -10.77 -37.37
C ASP A 75 -19.62 -9.84 -36.45
N ILE A 76 -19.39 -8.53 -36.55
CA ILE A 76 -20.16 -7.51 -35.82
C ILE A 76 -21.64 -7.56 -36.21
N THR A 77 -21.97 -7.65 -37.50
CA THR A 77 -23.37 -7.71 -37.93
C THR A 77 -24.07 -8.98 -37.45
N ALA A 78 -23.36 -10.10 -37.35
CA ALA A 78 -23.91 -11.34 -36.80
C ALA A 78 -24.25 -11.17 -35.32
N GLU A 79 -23.35 -10.59 -34.52
CA GLU A 79 -23.61 -10.35 -33.10
C GLU A 79 -24.70 -9.31 -32.85
N VAL A 80 -24.74 -8.26 -33.67
CA VAL A 80 -25.83 -7.29 -33.64
C VAL A 80 -27.17 -7.97 -33.90
N THR A 81 -27.24 -8.91 -34.84
CA THR A 81 -28.45 -9.68 -35.14
C THR A 81 -28.85 -10.59 -33.97
N ASN A 82 -27.87 -11.25 -33.33
CA ASN A 82 -28.11 -12.05 -32.13
C ASN A 82 -28.68 -11.20 -30.97
N ALA A 83 -28.12 -10.01 -30.77
CA ALA A 83 -28.54 -9.06 -29.75
C ALA A 83 -29.92 -8.45 -29.99
N GLU A 84 -30.50 -8.56 -31.20
CA GLU A 84 -31.90 -8.16 -31.42
C GLU A 84 -32.90 -9.06 -30.67
N ALA A 85 -32.48 -10.28 -30.27
CA ALA A 85 -33.28 -11.17 -29.45
C ALA A 85 -33.13 -10.92 -27.93
N PHE A 86 -32.30 -9.96 -27.51
CA PHE A 86 -32.09 -9.65 -26.11
C PHE A 86 -33.36 -9.09 -25.46
N VAL A 87 -33.81 -9.72 -24.36
CA VAL A 87 -34.99 -9.28 -23.60
C VAL A 87 -34.55 -8.31 -22.51
N GLY A 88 -34.69 -7.02 -22.79
CA GLY A 88 -34.35 -5.93 -21.88
C GLY A 88 -34.13 -4.62 -22.64
N ARG A 89 -34.01 -3.49 -21.93
CA ARG A 89 -33.66 -2.23 -22.58
C ARG A 89 -32.16 -2.22 -22.88
N LEU A 90 -31.79 -2.13 -24.15
CA LEU A 90 -30.40 -2.01 -24.58
C LEU A 90 -30.25 -0.70 -25.37
N THR A 91 -29.42 0.23 -24.90
CA THR A 91 -29.16 1.49 -25.62
C THR A 91 -27.94 1.39 -26.53
N THR A 92 -26.93 0.62 -26.12
CA THR A 92 -25.70 0.45 -26.87
C THR A 92 -25.14 -0.95 -26.67
N LEU A 93 -24.71 -1.58 -27.76
CA LEU A 93 -23.94 -2.81 -27.77
C LEU A 93 -22.48 -2.47 -28.08
N PHE A 94 -21.57 -2.77 -27.15
CA PHE A 94 -20.13 -2.70 -27.36
C PHE A 94 -19.60 -4.06 -27.80
N ILE A 95 -18.86 -4.09 -28.90
CA ILE A 95 -18.10 -5.27 -29.30
C ILE A 95 -16.67 -5.10 -28.77
N ALA A 96 -16.35 -5.84 -27.71
CA ALA A 96 -15.05 -5.85 -27.07
C ALA A 96 -14.13 -6.89 -27.72
N THR A 97 -12.91 -6.50 -28.09
CA THR A 97 -11.99 -7.39 -28.81
C THR A 97 -10.53 -7.25 -28.37
N THR A 98 -9.78 -8.34 -28.52
CA THR A 98 -8.33 -8.42 -28.27
C THR A 98 -7.48 -7.90 -29.45
N THR A 99 -8.10 -7.49 -30.56
CA THR A 99 -7.37 -7.01 -31.75
C THR A 99 -6.92 -5.55 -31.60
N GLU A 100 -6.00 -5.13 -32.46
CA GLU A 100 -5.57 -3.73 -32.58
C GLU A 100 -6.64 -2.87 -33.32
N TYR A 101 -6.50 -1.55 -33.21
CA TYR A 101 -7.37 -0.59 -33.89
C TYR A 101 -7.38 -0.77 -35.41
N ASP A 102 -8.57 -0.70 -36.01
CA ASP A 102 -8.76 -0.76 -37.46
C ASP A 102 -9.63 0.42 -37.91
N ALA A 103 -9.02 1.40 -38.58
CA ALA A 103 -9.68 2.62 -39.00
C ALA A 103 -10.85 2.37 -39.97
N LEU A 104 -10.72 1.38 -40.86
CA LEU A 104 -11.77 1.04 -41.82
C LEU A 104 -12.96 0.40 -41.09
N LEU A 105 -12.68 -0.55 -40.20
CA LEU A 105 -13.72 -1.20 -39.40
C LEU A 105 -14.45 -0.20 -38.50
N GLN A 106 -13.70 0.69 -37.84
CA GLN A 106 -14.28 1.77 -37.02
C GLN A 106 -15.22 2.66 -37.84
N GLN A 107 -14.83 3.02 -39.07
CA GLN A 107 -15.69 3.81 -39.95
C GLN A 107 -16.97 3.05 -40.31
N GLN A 108 -16.84 1.77 -40.68
CA GLN A 108 -17.99 0.93 -41.01
C GLN A 108 -18.95 0.77 -39.83
N VAL A 109 -18.44 0.54 -38.62
CA VAL A 109 -19.27 0.42 -37.41
C VAL A 109 -19.93 1.74 -37.05
N ARG A 110 -19.26 2.89 -37.20
CA ARG A 110 -19.90 4.20 -37.00
C ARG A 110 -21.12 4.38 -37.93
N MET A 111 -20.95 4.11 -39.23
CA MET A 111 -22.05 4.21 -40.19
C MET A 111 -23.19 3.22 -39.89
N LEU A 112 -22.86 1.98 -39.49
CA LEU A 112 -23.84 1.00 -39.05
C LEU A 112 -24.63 1.49 -37.83
N SER A 113 -23.92 2.04 -36.84
CA SER A 113 -24.50 2.56 -35.60
C SER A 113 -25.45 3.73 -35.87
N ASP A 114 -25.03 4.71 -36.66
CA ASP A 114 -25.86 5.87 -37.03
C ASP A 114 -27.16 5.45 -37.73
N SER A 115 -27.06 4.51 -38.68
CA SER A 115 -28.22 3.95 -39.38
C SER A 115 -29.19 3.23 -38.42
N ARG A 116 -28.67 2.47 -37.45
CA ARG A 116 -29.50 1.78 -36.45
C ARG A 116 -30.18 2.74 -35.49
N VAL A 117 -29.46 3.75 -35.01
CA VAL A 117 -30.02 4.77 -34.12
C VAL A 117 -31.13 5.56 -34.82
N ALA A 118 -30.95 5.90 -36.10
CA ALA A 118 -31.99 6.54 -36.91
C ALA A 118 -33.27 5.68 -37.05
N GLN A 119 -33.15 4.36 -36.95
CA GLN A 119 -34.28 3.41 -36.95
C GLN A 119 -34.86 3.16 -35.54
N GLY A 120 -34.39 3.87 -34.51
CA GLY A 120 -34.82 3.66 -33.13
C GLY A 120 -34.25 2.38 -32.48
N LYS A 121 -33.23 1.77 -33.08
CA LYS A 121 -32.52 0.60 -32.53
C LYS A 121 -31.32 1.03 -31.67
N PHE A 122 -30.74 0.09 -30.94
CA PHE A 122 -29.53 0.33 -30.15
C PHE A 122 -28.32 0.69 -31.02
N ALA A 123 -27.46 1.56 -30.48
CA ALA A 123 -26.18 1.93 -31.08
C ALA A 123 -25.17 0.77 -30.98
N VAL A 124 -24.16 0.77 -31.87
CA VAL A 124 -23.06 -0.21 -31.87
C VAL A 124 -21.74 0.54 -31.74
N ALA A 125 -20.86 0.04 -30.89
CA ALA A 125 -19.53 0.62 -30.66
C ALA A 125 -18.47 -0.48 -30.54
N LEU A 126 -17.21 -0.10 -30.75
CA LEU A 126 -16.05 -1.00 -30.60
C LEU A 126 -15.28 -0.64 -29.34
N LEU A 127 -14.72 -1.67 -28.70
CA LEU A 127 -13.81 -1.52 -27.57
C LEU A 127 -12.59 -2.40 -27.84
N TYR A 128 -11.46 -1.77 -28.16
CA TYR A 128 -10.24 -2.47 -28.55
C TYR A 128 -9.40 -2.86 -27.33
N TRP A 129 -8.39 -3.70 -27.55
CA TRP A 129 -7.54 -4.20 -26.47
C TRP A 129 -6.90 -3.06 -25.67
N ASP A 130 -6.36 -2.06 -26.36
CA ASP A 130 -5.72 -0.90 -25.72
C ASP A 130 -6.72 -0.09 -24.88
N ASP A 131 -7.99 0.02 -25.29
CA ASP A 131 -9.04 0.67 -24.49
C ASP A 131 -9.33 -0.10 -23.21
N ILE A 132 -9.42 -1.42 -23.30
CA ILE A 132 -9.65 -2.33 -22.18
C ILE A 132 -8.49 -2.24 -21.19
N VAL A 133 -7.26 -2.29 -21.70
CA VAL A 133 -6.03 -2.15 -20.91
C VAL A 133 -5.95 -0.79 -20.22
N ALA A 134 -6.19 0.30 -20.95
CA ALA A 134 -6.19 1.64 -20.38
C ALA A 134 -7.23 1.77 -19.26
N SER A 135 -8.37 1.09 -19.40
CA SER A 135 -9.44 1.05 -18.39
C SER A 135 -9.05 0.21 -17.16
N LEU A 136 -8.39 -0.94 -17.35
CA LEU A 136 -7.82 -1.73 -16.25
C LEU A 136 -6.79 -0.94 -15.44
N LEU A 137 -5.93 -0.17 -16.11
CA LEU A 137 -4.87 0.60 -15.48
C LEU A 137 -5.36 1.78 -14.64
N LEU A 138 -6.65 2.12 -14.69
CA LEU A 138 -7.26 3.13 -13.80
C LEU A 138 -7.23 2.69 -12.33
N ASN A 139 -7.22 1.39 -12.06
CA ASN A 139 -7.19 0.84 -10.71
C ASN A 139 -6.09 -0.24 -10.58
N PRO A 140 -4.95 0.07 -9.92
CA PRO A 140 -3.83 -0.85 -9.80
C PRO A 140 -4.17 -2.21 -9.18
N GLU A 141 -5.12 -2.27 -8.25
CA GLU A 141 -5.51 -3.52 -7.59
C GLU A 141 -6.29 -4.43 -8.54
N VAL A 142 -7.17 -3.85 -9.36
CA VAL A 142 -7.92 -4.59 -10.38
C VAL A 142 -6.97 -5.07 -11.48
N PHE A 143 -6.04 -4.22 -11.92
CA PHE A 143 -4.99 -4.61 -12.86
C PHE A 143 -4.17 -5.80 -12.33
N LYS A 144 -3.76 -5.76 -11.07
CA LYS A 144 -2.97 -6.81 -10.41
C LYS A 144 -3.74 -8.12 -10.29
N ALA A 145 -5.06 -8.09 -10.11
CA ALA A 145 -5.87 -9.30 -10.05
C ALA A 145 -5.83 -10.10 -11.36
N HIS A 146 -5.70 -9.42 -12.51
CA HIS A 146 -5.64 -10.03 -13.84
C HIS A 146 -4.22 -10.31 -14.34
N TYR A 147 -3.25 -9.47 -13.96
CA TYR A 147 -1.86 -9.59 -14.39
C TYR A 147 -0.87 -9.57 -13.20
N PRO A 148 -0.98 -10.51 -12.24
CA PRO A 148 -0.15 -10.49 -11.04
C PRO A 148 1.35 -10.62 -11.35
N GLN A 149 1.71 -11.25 -12.46
CA GLN A 149 3.08 -11.41 -12.95
C GLN A 149 3.67 -10.18 -13.67
N LEU A 150 2.85 -9.23 -14.13
CA LEU A 150 3.30 -8.00 -14.81
C LEU A 150 3.19 -6.75 -13.96
N ALA A 151 2.47 -6.83 -12.85
CA ALA A 151 2.63 -5.83 -11.81
C ALA A 151 4.11 -5.86 -11.39
N PRO A 152 4.85 -4.73 -11.41
CA PRO A 152 6.08 -4.67 -10.64
C PRO A 152 5.72 -5.15 -9.22
N PRO A 153 6.58 -5.96 -8.56
CA PRO A 153 6.34 -6.30 -7.16
C PRO A 153 6.00 -4.99 -6.50
N ARG A 154 4.78 -4.93 -5.94
CA ARG A 154 4.16 -3.71 -5.42
C ARG A 154 5.31 -2.87 -4.85
N ALA A 155 5.58 -1.69 -5.42
CA ALA A 155 6.21 -0.67 -4.59
C ALA A 155 5.19 -0.50 -3.48
N ALA A 156 5.40 -1.25 -2.40
CA ALA A 156 4.49 -1.31 -1.29
C ALA A 156 4.25 0.14 -0.90
N VAL A 157 3.06 0.46 -0.43
CA VAL A 157 3.00 1.54 0.55
C VAL A 157 3.87 1.00 1.67
N SER A 158 5.15 1.42 1.70
CA SER A 158 6.23 0.44 1.72
C SER A 158 6.24 -0.42 2.97
N ASN A 159 6.52 -1.73 2.84
CA ASN A 159 6.95 -2.54 3.98
C ASN A 159 8.03 -1.76 4.76
N THR A 160 8.93 -1.06 4.06
CA THR A 160 9.85 -0.06 4.63
C THR A 160 9.21 0.95 5.58
N ASP A 161 8.11 1.63 5.24
CA ASP A 161 7.56 2.66 6.13
C ASP A 161 6.93 2.04 7.39
N ARG A 162 6.37 0.83 7.28
CA ARG A 162 5.92 0.05 8.45
C ARG A 162 7.11 -0.48 9.26
N LEU A 163 8.18 -0.96 8.63
CA LEU A 163 9.43 -1.38 9.28
C LEU A 163 10.10 -0.21 10.00
N ILE A 164 10.11 0.98 9.40
CA ILE A 164 10.56 2.22 10.01
C ILE A 164 9.66 2.60 11.17
N GLY A 165 8.34 2.51 11.02
CA GLY A 165 7.40 2.71 12.12
C GLY A 165 7.67 1.77 13.29
N ALA A 166 7.97 0.50 13.03
CA ALA A 166 8.24 -0.50 14.05
C ALA A 166 9.56 -0.20 14.77
N LEU A 167 10.58 0.20 14.02
CA LEU A 167 11.86 0.68 14.57
C LEU A 167 11.67 1.92 15.45
N GLU A 168 10.91 2.92 14.98
CA GLU A 168 10.61 4.17 15.68
C GLU A 168 9.84 3.91 16.99
N ILE A 169 8.80 3.07 16.96
CA ILE A 169 8.07 2.65 18.16
C ILE A 169 9.01 1.96 19.15
N GLY A 170 9.86 1.05 18.69
CA GLY A 170 10.79 0.34 19.57
C GLY A 170 11.80 1.30 20.20
N TYR A 171 12.42 2.16 19.39
CA TYR A 171 13.49 3.04 19.81
C TYR A 171 13.02 4.16 20.75
N GLN A 172 11.89 4.80 20.44
CA GLN A 172 11.39 5.95 21.19
C GLN A 172 10.30 5.58 22.22
N GLY A 173 9.51 4.55 21.94
CA GLY A 173 8.41 4.13 22.80
C GLY A 173 8.81 3.12 23.88
N GLY A 174 9.90 2.39 23.67
CA GLY A 174 10.36 1.31 24.56
C GLY A 174 10.68 1.76 25.99
N GLU A 175 11.24 2.97 26.14
CA GLU A 175 11.67 3.58 27.40
C GLU A 175 11.17 5.04 27.52
N LEU A 176 9.88 5.25 27.22
CA LEU A 176 9.29 6.59 27.06
C LEU A 176 9.47 7.47 28.32
N TRP A 177 9.42 6.88 29.52
CA TRP A 177 9.65 7.63 30.75
C TRP A 177 11.10 8.15 30.87
N GLU A 178 12.08 7.39 30.38
CA GLU A 178 13.48 7.83 30.35
C GLU A 178 13.66 8.99 29.38
N SER A 179 12.97 8.97 28.25
CA SER A 179 12.89 10.11 27.33
C SER A 179 12.26 11.35 27.97
N VAL A 180 11.18 11.19 28.74
CA VAL A 180 10.56 12.30 29.50
C VAL A 180 11.55 12.89 30.50
N LYS A 181 12.25 12.06 31.28
CA LYS A 181 13.27 12.52 32.24
C LYS A 181 14.44 13.20 31.55
N LEU A 182 14.86 12.72 30.38
CA LEU A 182 15.99 13.29 29.64
C LEU A 182 15.66 14.72 29.18
N ILE A 183 14.45 14.95 28.67
CA ILE A 183 14.05 16.25 28.11
C ILE A 183 13.58 17.23 29.19
N HIS A 184 12.72 16.78 30.12
CA HIS A 184 12.13 17.66 31.14
C HIS A 184 12.84 17.61 32.50
N GLY A 185 13.80 16.71 32.69
CA GLY A 185 14.58 16.64 33.92
C GLY A 185 15.72 17.65 33.96
N GLU A 186 16.49 17.60 35.05
CA GLU A 186 17.59 18.54 35.32
C GLU A 186 18.62 18.58 34.19
N PHE A 187 18.96 17.43 33.60
CA PHE A 187 19.90 17.36 32.48
C PHE A 187 19.42 18.10 31.24
N GLY A 188 18.17 17.87 30.82
CA GLY A 188 17.58 18.56 29.66
C GLY A 188 17.52 20.07 29.86
N PHE A 189 17.17 20.51 31.07
CA PHE A 189 17.22 21.92 31.44
C PHE A 189 18.64 22.50 31.37
N MET A 190 19.64 21.78 31.90
CA MET A 190 21.04 22.22 31.90
C MET A 190 21.62 22.40 30.50
N VAL A 191 21.15 21.63 29.51
CA VAL A 191 21.62 21.73 28.11
C VAL A 191 20.68 22.56 27.22
N ASN A 192 19.65 23.18 27.80
CA ASN A 192 18.64 23.97 27.09
C ASN A 192 17.95 23.16 25.96
N GLN A 193 17.60 21.92 26.25
CA GLN A 193 16.86 21.04 25.35
C GLN A 193 15.48 21.65 25.04
N ASP A 194 15.04 21.57 23.78
CA ASP A 194 13.70 22.03 23.38
C ASP A 194 12.60 21.09 23.91
N PRO A 195 11.70 21.54 24.81
CA PRO A 195 10.62 20.71 25.33
C PRO A 195 9.65 20.21 24.24
N ASP A 196 9.55 20.90 23.10
CA ASP A 196 8.67 20.51 22.00
C ASP A 196 9.15 19.23 21.28
N GLU A 197 10.42 18.83 21.45
CA GLU A 197 10.94 17.57 20.94
C GLU A 197 10.14 16.37 21.48
N LEU A 198 9.78 16.38 22.77
CA LEU A 198 8.98 15.30 23.34
C LEU A 198 7.59 15.25 22.72
N THR A 199 6.98 16.40 22.47
CA THR A 199 5.68 16.50 21.78
C THR A 199 5.74 15.89 20.39
N MET A 200 6.84 16.15 19.65
CA MET A 200 7.07 15.56 18.32
C MET A 200 7.29 14.05 18.38
N ILE A 201 8.03 13.56 19.37
CA ILE A 201 8.21 12.13 19.62
C ILE A 201 6.83 11.47 19.87
N ILE A 202 6.03 12.02 20.79
CA ILE A 202 4.73 11.44 21.13
C ILE A 202 3.79 11.44 19.92
N ARG A 203 3.72 12.53 19.15
CA ARG A 203 2.92 12.58 17.91
C ARG A 203 3.38 11.56 16.88
N THR A 204 4.68 11.34 16.77
CA THR A 204 5.23 10.30 15.89
C THR A 204 4.79 8.93 16.38
N LEU A 205 4.91 8.64 17.68
CA LEU A 205 4.46 7.39 18.27
C LEU A 205 2.96 7.16 18.07
N GLU A 206 2.11 8.18 18.23
CA GLU A 206 0.66 8.07 17.97
C GLU A 206 0.39 7.69 16.52
N ARG A 207 1.02 8.40 15.57
CA ARG A 207 0.86 8.12 14.14
C ARG A 207 1.34 6.72 13.78
N ARG A 208 2.50 6.29 14.30
CA ARG A 208 3.03 4.94 14.05
C ARG A 208 2.19 3.85 14.71
N THR A 209 1.62 4.12 15.88
CA THR A 209 0.70 3.19 16.57
C THR A 209 -0.55 2.96 15.71
N GLN A 210 -1.17 4.03 15.21
CA GLN A 210 -2.31 3.94 14.28
C GLN A 210 -1.95 3.24 12.97
N GLN A 211 -0.71 3.41 12.51
CA GLN A 211 -0.24 2.76 11.30
C GLN A 211 -0.05 1.25 11.49
N LEU A 212 0.52 0.82 12.61
CA LEU A 212 1.00 -0.55 12.79
C LEU A 212 -0.05 -1.51 13.32
N PHE A 213 -0.91 -1.05 14.22
CA PHE A 213 -1.85 -1.90 14.96
C PHE A 213 -3.28 -1.75 14.43
N SER A 214 -4.12 -2.76 14.72
CA SER A 214 -5.57 -2.62 14.52
C SER A 214 -6.12 -1.49 15.41
N PRO A 215 -7.27 -0.89 15.09
CA PRO A 215 -7.88 0.12 15.95
C PRO A 215 -8.07 -0.35 17.39
N GLU A 216 -8.44 -1.62 17.58
CA GLU A 216 -8.66 -2.27 18.87
C GLU A 216 -7.36 -2.40 19.68
N ASP A 217 -6.27 -2.82 19.02
CA ASP A 217 -4.95 -2.95 19.66
C ASP A 217 -4.28 -1.59 19.93
N ALA A 218 -4.57 -0.59 19.09
CA ALA A 218 -4.01 0.75 19.18
C ALA A 218 -4.63 1.59 20.30
N GLU A 219 -5.93 1.43 20.58
CA GLU A 219 -6.74 2.30 21.46
C GLU A 219 -6.06 2.57 22.80
N LEU A 220 -5.73 1.51 23.55
CA LEU A 220 -5.15 1.65 24.89
C LEU A 220 -3.71 2.19 24.90
N ILE A 221 -2.99 2.11 23.78
CA ILE A 221 -1.68 2.72 23.62
C ILE A 221 -1.86 4.22 23.37
N LEU A 222 -2.74 4.59 22.45
CA LEU A 222 -3.04 5.98 22.09
C LEU A 222 -3.57 6.77 23.30
N GLU A 223 -4.46 6.17 24.10
CA GLU A 223 -4.93 6.79 25.35
C GLU A 223 -3.76 7.11 26.30
N SER A 224 -2.84 6.17 26.51
CA SER A 224 -1.66 6.41 27.34
C SER A 224 -0.77 7.51 26.75
N LEU A 225 -0.53 7.51 25.44
CA LEU A 225 0.30 8.54 24.79
C LEU A 225 -0.34 9.93 24.90
N ALA A 226 -1.66 10.03 24.75
CA ALA A 226 -2.40 11.28 24.92
C ALA A 226 -2.25 11.83 26.35
N GLN A 227 -2.36 10.96 27.37
CA GLN A 227 -2.17 11.34 28.78
C GLN A 227 -0.74 11.80 29.08
N VAL A 228 0.28 11.18 28.46
CA VAL A 228 1.67 11.65 28.57
C VAL A 228 1.80 13.05 27.96
N ARG A 229 1.28 13.26 26.75
CA ARG A 229 1.35 14.56 26.07
C ARG A 229 0.69 15.67 26.87
N GLU A 230 -0.55 15.45 27.31
CA GLU A 230 -1.31 16.42 28.12
C GLU A 230 -0.62 16.68 29.46
N GLY A 231 -0.11 15.62 30.09
CA GLY A 231 0.59 15.72 31.36
C GLY A 231 1.91 16.48 31.26
N CYS A 232 2.68 16.34 30.17
CA CYS A 232 3.92 17.08 29.95
C CYS A 232 3.69 18.59 29.71
N LEU A 233 2.58 18.96 29.08
CA LEU A 233 2.21 20.36 28.83
C LEU A 233 1.57 21.04 30.06
N SER A 234 1.16 20.26 31.05
CA SER A 234 0.51 20.78 32.25
C SER A 234 1.54 21.40 33.21
N PRO A 235 1.23 22.54 33.87
CA PRO A 235 2.13 23.17 34.84
C PRO A 235 2.57 22.20 35.94
N LYS A 236 3.86 22.26 36.32
CA LYS A 236 4.44 21.46 37.41
C LYS A 236 4.79 22.37 38.57
N ARG A 237 4.24 22.06 39.74
CA ARG A 237 4.49 22.76 41.01
C ARG A 237 5.33 21.90 41.93
N ASP A 238 5.03 20.61 41.97
CA ASP A 238 5.68 19.62 42.82
C ASP A 238 6.17 18.41 42.01
N SER A 239 7.12 17.65 42.57
CA SER A 239 7.65 16.45 41.90
C SER A 239 6.57 15.38 41.65
N SER A 240 5.56 15.29 42.52
CA SER A 240 4.42 14.38 42.38
C SER A 240 3.51 14.70 41.18
N ASP A 241 3.58 15.91 40.63
CA ASP A 241 2.83 16.27 39.41
C ASP A 241 3.28 15.50 38.17
N TRP A 242 4.39 14.76 38.28
CA TRP A 242 4.90 13.86 37.26
C TRP A 242 4.41 12.41 37.41
N ASP A 243 3.82 12.02 38.56
CA ASP A 243 3.38 10.64 38.80
C ASP A 243 2.39 10.13 37.74
N PRO A 244 1.37 10.91 37.30
CA PRO A 244 0.48 10.47 36.22
C PRO A 244 1.21 10.29 34.88
N VAL A 245 2.15 11.20 34.55
CA VAL A 245 2.95 11.13 33.33
C VAL A 245 3.80 9.86 33.34
N GLN A 246 4.46 9.58 34.47
CA GLN A 246 5.26 8.39 34.66
C GLN A 246 4.43 7.12 34.51
N PHE A 247 3.25 7.07 35.14
CA PHE A 247 2.34 5.93 35.05
C PHE A 247 1.96 5.64 33.60
N HIS A 248 1.49 6.65 32.86
CA HIS A 248 1.05 6.48 31.47
C HIS A 248 2.21 6.19 30.52
N ALA A 249 3.37 6.80 30.71
CA ALA A 249 4.57 6.53 29.92
C ALA A 249 5.02 5.08 30.09
N LYS A 250 5.15 4.59 31.33
CA LYS A 250 5.48 3.19 31.62
C LYS A 250 4.44 2.22 31.08
N ARG A 251 3.16 2.59 31.13
CA ARG A 251 2.05 1.79 30.60
C ARG A 251 2.10 1.69 29.07
N ALA A 252 2.43 2.77 28.35
CA ALA A 252 2.66 2.75 26.90
C ALA A 252 3.88 1.89 26.55
N SER A 253 5.01 2.12 27.22
CA SER A 253 6.25 1.34 27.04
C SER A 253 6.04 -0.16 27.28
N ALA A 254 5.31 -0.54 28.33
CA ALA A 254 5.00 -1.95 28.60
C ALA A 254 4.21 -2.63 27.47
N ARG A 255 3.36 -1.89 26.75
CA ARG A 255 2.64 -2.40 25.58
C ARG A 255 3.56 -2.51 24.38
N PHE A 256 4.35 -1.49 24.07
CA PHE A 256 5.33 -1.56 22.98
C PHE A 256 6.34 -2.69 23.15
N ASN A 257 6.82 -2.93 24.37
CA ASN A 257 7.72 -4.05 24.67
C ASN A 257 7.10 -5.44 24.42
N LYS A 258 5.76 -5.54 24.34
CA LYS A 258 5.02 -6.78 24.09
C LYS A 258 4.31 -6.81 22.74
N ALA A 259 4.44 -5.74 21.94
CA ALA A 259 3.66 -5.55 20.72
C ALA A 259 4.13 -6.45 19.55
N GLY A 260 5.27 -7.13 19.68
CA GLY A 260 5.82 -7.99 18.62
C GLY A 260 4.87 -9.11 18.18
N SER A 261 4.01 -9.63 19.07
CA SER A 261 3.02 -10.66 18.72
C SER A 261 1.85 -10.14 17.87
N LEU A 262 1.69 -8.82 17.76
CA LEU A 262 0.64 -8.16 16.99
C LEU A 262 1.13 -7.72 15.59
N LEU A 263 2.41 -7.99 15.29
CA LEU A 263 3.08 -7.54 14.08
C LEU A 263 3.48 -8.74 13.21
N SER A 264 3.76 -8.48 11.93
CA SER A 264 4.41 -9.48 11.08
C SER A 264 5.82 -9.81 11.59
N ASN A 265 6.38 -10.94 11.16
CA ASN A 265 7.73 -11.36 11.59
C ASN A 265 8.82 -10.31 11.31
N GLU A 266 8.73 -9.59 10.19
CA GLU A 266 9.72 -8.58 9.81
C GLU A 266 9.59 -7.32 10.68
N GLU A 267 8.36 -6.85 10.87
CA GLU A 267 8.05 -5.71 11.76
C GLU A 267 8.41 -6.01 13.21
N ALA A 268 8.12 -7.23 13.70
CA ALA A 268 8.47 -7.65 15.05
C ALA A 268 9.98 -7.65 15.27
N ARG A 269 10.78 -8.09 14.28
CA ARG A 269 12.25 -8.00 14.34
C ARG A 269 12.75 -6.56 14.34
N MET A 270 12.15 -5.69 13.53
CA MET A 270 12.48 -4.26 13.53
C MET A 270 12.12 -3.58 14.85
N LEU A 271 10.97 -3.91 15.42
CA LEU A 271 10.55 -3.47 16.75
C LEU A 271 11.57 -3.92 17.81
N GLU A 272 11.97 -5.20 17.81
CA GLU A 272 12.96 -5.71 18.77
C GLU A 272 14.31 -5.01 18.64
N MET A 273 14.76 -4.75 17.40
CA MET A 273 15.97 -3.98 17.15
C MET A 273 15.84 -2.55 17.70
N GLY A 274 14.71 -1.89 17.46
CA GLY A 274 14.40 -0.58 18.02
C GLY A 274 14.45 -0.57 19.55
N LEU A 275 13.75 -1.51 20.20
CA LEU A 275 13.72 -1.65 21.67
C LEU A 275 15.14 -1.84 22.23
N ARG A 276 15.96 -2.68 21.59
CA ARG A 276 17.33 -2.93 22.04
C ARG A 276 18.21 -1.69 21.89
N LEU A 277 18.09 -0.96 20.79
CA LEU A 277 18.81 0.30 20.59
C LEU A 277 18.33 1.39 21.56
N GLY A 278 17.04 1.44 21.87
CA GLY A 278 16.47 2.36 22.85
C GLY A 278 17.02 2.14 24.26
N ARG A 279 17.09 0.87 24.70
CA ARG A 279 17.74 0.53 25.98
C ARG A 279 19.21 0.89 26.02
N ILE A 280 19.96 0.64 24.94
CA ILE A 280 21.36 1.08 24.88
C ILE A 280 21.45 2.61 24.94
N TYR A 281 20.53 3.32 24.30
CA TYR A 281 20.53 4.77 24.30
C TYR A 281 20.29 5.35 25.70
N HIS A 282 19.36 4.78 26.47
CA HIS A 282 18.99 5.30 27.79
C HIS A 282 19.82 4.71 28.95
N ASP A 283 20.17 3.42 28.89
CA ASP A 283 20.71 2.68 30.04
C ASP A 283 22.20 2.34 29.93
N CYS A 284 22.84 2.59 28.78
CA CYS A 284 24.26 2.27 28.56
C CYS A 284 25.09 3.55 28.54
N GLU A 285 25.77 3.84 29.65
CA GLU A 285 26.69 4.99 29.75
C GLU A 285 27.89 4.80 28.79
N ASP A 286 28.57 3.67 28.90
CA ASP A 286 29.75 3.32 28.11
C ASP A 286 29.41 2.64 26.77
N LEU A 287 30.43 2.38 25.96
CA LEU A 287 30.30 1.58 24.74
C LEU A 287 29.75 0.17 25.05
N PRO A 288 28.75 -0.33 24.28
CA PRO A 288 28.18 -1.65 24.55
C PRO A 288 29.23 -2.77 24.48
N PRO A 289 29.10 -3.83 25.32
CA PRO A 289 30.02 -4.96 25.31
C PRO A 289 30.20 -5.54 23.91
N LEU A 290 31.41 -6.01 23.59
CA LEU A 290 31.76 -6.51 22.26
C LEU A 290 30.78 -7.60 21.77
N GLU A 291 30.35 -8.50 22.67
CA GLU A 291 29.40 -9.56 22.34
C GLU A 291 28.00 -9.03 21.99
N THR A 292 27.56 -7.97 22.66
CA THR A 292 26.31 -7.28 22.31
C THR A 292 26.41 -6.64 20.93
N ARG A 293 27.54 -5.99 20.63
CA ARG A 293 27.81 -5.37 19.32
C ARG A 293 27.84 -6.41 18.21
N LYS A 294 28.56 -7.52 18.38
CA LYS A 294 28.58 -8.63 17.41
C LYS A 294 27.19 -9.18 17.14
N ARG A 295 26.40 -9.45 18.20
CA ARG A 295 25.04 -9.98 18.06
C ARG A 295 24.13 -9.03 17.27
N ILE A 296 24.19 -7.71 17.55
CA ILE A 296 23.44 -6.71 16.79
C ILE A 296 23.89 -6.70 15.33
N LYS A 297 25.20 -6.73 15.08
CA LYS A 297 25.77 -6.77 13.72
C LYS A 297 25.25 -7.97 12.92
N ASP A 298 25.27 -9.16 13.52
CA ASP A 298 24.80 -10.39 12.87
C ASP A 298 23.30 -10.35 12.60
N GLN A 299 22.51 -9.85 13.54
CA GLN A 299 21.07 -9.64 13.34
C GLN A 299 20.79 -8.65 12.22
N LEU A 300 21.53 -7.54 12.13
CA LEU A 300 21.38 -6.56 11.06
C LEU A 300 21.71 -7.12 9.68
N ARG A 301 22.73 -7.97 9.56
CA ARG A 301 23.05 -8.65 8.29
C ARG A 301 21.90 -9.55 7.83
N VAL A 302 21.23 -10.23 8.76
CA VAL A 302 20.04 -11.05 8.45
C VAL A 302 18.83 -10.18 8.10
N MET A 303 18.63 -9.06 8.80
CA MET A 303 17.45 -8.20 8.63
C MET A 303 17.52 -7.31 7.39
N LEU A 304 18.70 -6.77 7.06
CA LEU A 304 18.92 -5.84 5.95
C LEU A 304 19.40 -6.53 4.67
N GLY A 305 19.91 -7.77 4.78
CA GLY A 305 20.40 -8.55 3.65
C GLY A 305 21.85 -8.28 3.28
N HIS A 306 22.33 -8.98 2.25
CA HIS A 306 23.74 -8.95 1.84
C HIS A 306 24.15 -7.61 1.20
N GLU A 307 23.21 -6.88 0.59
CA GLU A 307 23.47 -5.59 -0.08
C GLU A 307 23.98 -4.53 0.92
N SER A 308 23.47 -4.54 2.16
CA SER A 308 23.90 -3.62 3.23
C SER A 308 25.17 -4.07 3.97
N ALA A 309 25.82 -5.18 3.59
CA ALA A 309 26.94 -5.75 4.35
C ALA A 309 28.11 -4.77 4.52
N THR A 310 28.50 -4.08 3.45
CA THR A 310 29.57 -3.08 3.47
C THR A 310 29.21 -1.88 4.35
N ALA A 311 27.99 -1.35 4.20
CA ALA A 311 27.51 -0.23 5.02
C ALA A 311 27.48 -0.60 6.52
N ILE A 312 27.03 -1.82 6.84
CA ILE A 312 27.06 -2.34 8.21
C ILE A 312 28.50 -2.42 8.73
N ASP A 313 29.45 -2.94 7.94
CA ASP A 313 30.85 -3.05 8.36
C ASP A 313 31.47 -1.67 8.63
N ASP A 314 31.30 -0.72 7.70
CA ASP A 314 31.81 0.64 7.81
C ASP A 314 31.25 1.37 9.03
N PHE A 315 29.94 1.28 9.27
CA PHE A 315 29.31 1.91 10.43
C PHE A 315 29.80 1.31 11.75
N PHE A 316 29.98 -0.02 11.82
CA PHE A 316 30.48 -0.68 13.02
C PHE A 316 31.94 -0.32 13.30
N THR A 317 32.81 -0.30 12.29
CA THR A 317 34.21 0.14 12.43
C THR A 317 34.28 1.59 12.89
N ALA A 318 33.50 2.49 12.28
CA ALA A 318 33.45 3.87 12.73
C ALA A 318 32.94 4.01 14.18
N ALA A 319 31.98 3.16 14.57
CA ALA A 319 31.40 3.18 15.91
C ALA A 319 32.32 2.60 17.00
N GLU A 320 33.42 1.91 16.66
CA GLU A 320 34.43 1.44 17.62
C GLU A 320 35.19 2.59 18.30
N THR A 321 35.23 3.76 17.65
CA THR A 321 35.90 4.96 18.20
C THR A 321 35.05 5.72 19.22
N LEU A 322 33.78 5.32 19.40
CA LEU A 322 32.86 5.96 20.33
C LEU A 322 33.09 5.44 21.75
N SER A 323 32.97 6.32 22.74
CA SER A 323 33.08 5.97 24.16
C SER A 323 31.73 5.78 24.86
N SER A 324 30.64 6.30 24.27
CA SER A 324 29.33 6.37 24.94
C SER A 324 28.26 5.52 24.25
N GLY A 325 27.43 4.84 25.03
CA GLY A 325 26.35 3.98 24.52
C GLY A 325 25.30 4.74 23.72
N TYR A 326 24.91 5.95 24.15
CA TYR A 326 23.91 6.76 23.42
C TYR A 326 24.35 7.14 22.00
N ARG A 327 25.60 7.60 21.81
CA ARG A 327 26.15 7.92 20.48
C ARG A 327 26.22 6.69 19.61
N TRP A 328 26.60 5.56 20.20
CA TRP A 328 26.66 4.29 19.51
C TRP A 328 25.26 3.87 19.02
N ALA A 329 24.26 3.86 19.90
CA ALA A 329 22.89 3.51 19.56
C ALA A 329 22.29 4.44 18.49
N MET A 330 22.50 5.76 18.59
CA MET A 330 22.01 6.73 17.59
C MET A 330 22.64 6.49 16.21
N ARG A 331 23.94 6.17 16.17
CA ARG A 331 24.64 5.88 14.92
C ARG A 331 24.13 4.60 14.27
N ILE A 332 23.91 3.54 15.06
CA ILE A 332 23.33 2.30 14.55
C ILE A 332 21.86 2.50 14.12
N TYR A 333 21.05 3.22 14.90
CA TYR A 333 19.69 3.57 14.51
C TYR A 333 19.66 4.30 13.15
N THR A 334 20.59 5.24 12.94
CA THR A 334 20.71 5.97 11.67
C THR A 334 21.00 5.03 10.50
N LEU A 335 21.94 4.09 10.66
CA LEU A 335 22.21 3.04 9.67
C LEU A 335 20.95 2.23 9.36
N VAL A 336 20.28 1.70 10.39
CA VAL A 336 19.09 0.84 10.19
C VAL A 336 18.00 1.63 9.47
N SER A 337 17.76 2.89 9.87
CA SER A 337 16.77 3.75 9.25
C SER A 337 17.13 4.08 7.79
N SER A 338 18.38 4.42 7.50
CA SER A 338 18.83 4.76 6.14
C SER A 338 18.78 3.56 5.21
N GLU A 339 19.33 2.42 5.62
CA GLU A 339 19.36 1.19 4.81
C GLU A 339 17.94 0.66 4.57
N THR A 340 17.06 0.78 5.56
CA THR A 340 15.66 0.37 5.38
C THR A 340 14.93 1.29 4.41
N ARG A 341 15.18 2.62 4.47
CA ARG A 341 14.55 3.63 3.61
C ARG A 341 15.04 3.60 2.16
N TYR A 342 16.33 3.37 1.97
CA TYR A 342 17.00 3.68 0.70
C TYR A 342 17.65 2.49 0.00
N ARG A 343 17.42 1.23 0.46
CA ARG A 343 17.89 -0.04 -0.14
C ARG A 343 18.43 0.18 -1.57
N LEU A 344 19.75 0.40 -1.67
CA LEU A 344 20.45 0.70 -2.92
C LEU A 344 20.74 -0.57 -3.71
#